data_AF-A0AAV5VKR8-F1
#
_entry.id   AF-A0AAV5VKR8-F1
#
_cell.length_a   1.000
_cell.length_b   1.000
_cell.length_c   1.000
_cell.angle_alpha   90.00
_cell.angle_beta   90.00
_cell.angle_gamma   90.00
#
_symmetry.space_group_name_H-M   'P 1'
#
loop_
_entity.id
_entity.type
_entity.pdbx_description
1 polymer ?
#
loop_
_entity_poly.entity_id
_entity_poly.type
_entity_poly.pdbx_seq_one_letter_code
_entity_poly.pdbx_strand_id
1 'polypeptide(L)'
;FVTRSERAGNIFFRITALIRSGQMQWVDRPVWYDVYVAHPPLTAPDWNVKLPKHDEPVKKIFYEEDVVRAEFYKKHRSIGHIRMDREGDSISQKFINEYQALSKEEPGLSMDEMFTRTEKRLEDLGVFLRRQPKKEQETSPSVETPSIQ
;
A
#
# COMPACT_ATOMS: atom_id res chain seq x y z
N PHE A 1 2.91 -19.30 42.13
CA PHE A 1 2.55 -17.86 42.18
C PHE A 1 2.38 -17.33 40.77
N VAL A 2 1.19 -16.82 40.41
CA VAL A 2 0.93 -16.24 39.08
C VAL A 2 0.70 -14.74 39.26
N THR A 3 1.61 -13.91 38.76
CA THR A 3 1.47 -12.44 38.82
C THR A 3 0.56 -11.96 37.69
N ARG A 4 -0.62 -11.44 38.02
CA ARG A 4 -1.61 -10.89 37.07
C ARG A 4 -1.45 -9.37 36.84
N SER A 5 -0.26 -8.85 37.11
CA SER A 5 0.05 -7.42 37.00
C SER A 5 0.45 -7.04 35.57
N GLU A 6 -0.53 -6.91 34.68
CA GLU A 6 -0.31 -6.65 33.26
C GLU A 6 0.42 -5.31 32.99
N ARG A 7 0.23 -4.31 33.85
CA ARG A 7 0.86 -2.98 33.76
C ARG A 7 2.29 -2.91 34.33
N ALA A 8 2.74 -3.94 35.05
CA ALA A 8 4.05 -3.93 35.71
C ALA A 8 5.15 -4.56 34.83
N GLY A 9 5.38 -3.96 33.65
CA GLY A 9 6.35 -4.44 32.64
C GLY A 9 5.86 -5.64 31.82
N ASN A 10 6.65 -6.11 30.86
CA ASN A 10 6.28 -7.25 30.01
C ASN A 10 6.29 -8.60 30.76
N ILE A 11 5.69 -9.62 30.16
CA ILE A 11 5.59 -10.97 30.75
C ILE A 11 6.96 -11.63 30.99
N PHE A 12 7.94 -11.37 30.12
CA PHE A 12 9.28 -11.92 30.24
C PHE A 12 10.01 -11.40 31.49
N PHE A 13 9.94 -10.09 31.76
CA PHE A 13 10.53 -9.49 32.95
C PHE A 13 9.85 -9.97 34.22
N ARG A 14 8.53 -10.13 34.23
CA ARG A 14 7.80 -10.65 35.39
C ARG A 14 8.24 -12.06 35.75
N ILE A 15 8.32 -12.96 34.77
CA ILE A 15 8.79 -14.34 35.00
C ILE A 15 10.27 -14.34 35.41
N THR A 16 11.12 -13.57 34.73
CA THR A 16 12.54 -13.48 35.09
C THR A 16 12.75 -12.96 36.51
N ALA A 17 11.95 -11.98 36.96
CA ALA A 17 12.00 -11.47 38.34
C ALA A 17 11.52 -12.51 39.37
N LEU A 18 10.47 -13.28 39.07
CA LEU A 18 10.01 -14.38 39.92
C LEU A 18 11.09 -15.46 40.08
N ILE A 19 11.76 -15.81 38.99
CA ILE A 19 12.88 -16.76 39.00
C ILE A 19 14.04 -16.20 39.84
N ARG A 20 14.45 -14.94 39.61
CA ARG A 20 15.57 -14.31 40.32
C ARG A 20 15.32 -14.08 41.80
N SER A 21 14.07 -13.84 42.20
CA SER A 21 13.66 -13.68 43.60
C SER A 21 13.45 -15.00 44.34
N GLY A 22 13.61 -16.15 43.65
CA GLY A 22 13.38 -17.48 44.22
C GLY A 22 11.90 -17.84 44.45
N GLN A 23 10.97 -16.97 44.04
CA GLN A 23 9.52 -17.22 44.13
C GLN A 23 9.02 -18.22 43.08
N MET A 24 9.85 -18.50 42.06
CA MET A 24 9.64 -19.53 41.05
C MET A 24 10.95 -20.29 40.85
N GLN A 25 10.90 -21.63 40.85
CA GLN A 25 12.08 -22.45 40.57
C GLN A 25 12.41 -22.41 39.07
N TRP A 26 13.69 -22.54 38.72
CA TRP A 26 14.13 -22.54 37.32
C TRP A 26 13.50 -23.68 36.50
N VAL A 27 13.24 -24.82 37.14
CA VAL A 27 12.61 -26.00 36.54
C VAL A 27 11.15 -25.72 36.16
N ASP A 28 10.49 -24.82 36.90
CA ASP A 28 9.08 -24.46 36.70
C ASP A 28 8.88 -23.32 35.69
N ARG A 29 9.95 -22.89 35.01
CA ARG A 29 9.85 -21.81 34.02
C ARG A 29 8.91 -22.25 32.87
N PRO A 30 8.13 -21.32 32.30
CA PRO A 30 7.26 -21.65 31.17
C PRO A 30 8.05 -22.14 29.96
N VAL A 31 7.46 -23.07 29.19
CA VAL A 31 8.08 -23.63 27.97
C VAL A 31 8.50 -22.55 26.96
N TRP A 32 7.72 -21.47 26.86
CA TRP A 32 8.03 -20.36 25.95
C TRP A 32 9.22 -19.50 26.41
N TYR A 33 9.66 -19.60 27.66
CA TYR A 33 10.73 -18.75 28.21
C TYR A 33 12.03 -18.92 27.44
N ASP A 34 12.43 -20.17 27.16
CA ASP A 34 13.67 -20.47 26.45
C ASP A 34 13.60 -19.98 24.99
N VAL A 35 12.41 -20.06 24.36
CA VAL A 35 12.18 -19.52 23.01
C VAL A 35 12.34 -18.00 23.01
N TYR A 36 11.81 -17.31 24.02
CA TYR A 36 11.93 -15.86 24.15
C TYR A 36 13.38 -15.43 24.39
N VAL A 37 14.14 -16.18 25.19
CA VAL A 37 15.57 -15.91 25.42
C VAL A 37 16.39 -16.11 24.16
N ALA A 38 16.11 -17.17 23.39
CA ALA A 38 16.82 -17.46 22.14
C ALA A 38 16.46 -16.46 21.01
N HIS A 39 15.19 -16.07 20.93
CA HIS A 39 14.65 -15.22 19.88
C HIS A 39 13.77 -14.11 20.47
N PRO A 40 14.38 -13.08 21.10
CA PRO A 40 13.62 -11.99 21.66
C PRO A 40 12.94 -11.16 20.56
N PRO A 41 11.72 -10.65 20.79
CA PRO A 41 11.05 -9.78 19.83
C PRO A 41 11.80 -8.45 19.68
N LEU A 42 11.74 -7.84 18.49
CA LEU A 42 12.36 -6.54 18.21
C LEU A 42 11.85 -5.43 19.15
N THR A 43 10.56 -5.47 19.49
CA THR A 43 9.94 -4.55 20.45
C THR A 43 9.25 -5.38 21.51
N ALA A 44 9.58 -5.11 22.77
CA ALA A 44 8.97 -5.81 23.90
C ALA A 44 7.46 -5.51 23.98
N PRO A 45 6.62 -6.52 24.30
CA PRO A 45 5.19 -6.32 24.50
C PRO A 45 4.94 -5.68 25.87
N ASP A 46 5.23 -4.38 25.97
CA ASP A 46 4.93 -3.59 27.15
C ASP A 46 3.47 -3.09 27.13
N TRP A 47 2.92 -2.81 28.30
CA TRP A 47 1.54 -2.35 28.43
C TRP A 47 1.30 -0.97 27.80
N ASN A 48 2.35 -0.15 27.69
CA ASN A 48 2.30 1.23 27.19
C ASN A 48 3.01 1.40 25.85
N VAL A 49 3.06 0.34 25.04
CA VAL A 49 3.59 0.43 23.67
C VAL A 49 2.69 1.40 22.90
N LYS A 50 3.27 2.50 22.44
CA LYS A 50 2.61 3.44 21.53
C LYS A 50 2.52 2.79 20.15
N LEU A 51 1.45 2.06 19.91
CA LEU A 51 1.05 1.64 18.58
C LEU A 51 0.77 2.89 17.72
N PRO A 52 0.92 2.83 16.39
CA PRO A 52 0.50 3.92 15.51
C PRO A 52 -0.92 4.34 15.91
N LYS A 53 -1.08 5.64 16.16
CA LYS A 53 -2.34 6.16 16.73
C LYS A 53 -3.47 5.86 15.75
N HIS A 54 -4.66 5.60 16.29
CA HIS A 54 -5.88 5.33 15.51
C HIS A 54 -6.19 6.42 14.46
N ASP A 55 -5.60 7.62 14.58
CA ASP A 55 -5.80 8.75 13.67
C ASP A 55 -4.48 9.29 13.06
N GLU A 56 -3.39 8.52 13.07
CA GLU A 56 -2.17 8.95 12.36
C GLU A 56 -2.44 8.86 10.84
N PRO A 57 -2.31 9.96 10.07
CA PRO A 57 -2.62 9.95 8.65
C PRO A 57 -1.59 9.09 7.91
N VAL A 58 -2.02 7.90 7.49
CA VAL A 58 -1.21 7.04 6.63
C VAL A 58 -0.97 7.75 5.30
N LYS A 59 0.30 7.84 4.90
CA LYS A 59 0.68 8.44 3.62
C LYS A 59 0.09 7.61 2.48
N LYS A 60 -0.59 8.27 1.56
CA LYS A 60 -1.06 7.65 0.31
C LYS A 60 0.15 7.26 -0.54
N ILE A 61 0.16 6.04 -1.04
CA ILE A 61 1.20 5.53 -1.93
C ILE A 61 0.75 5.81 -3.36
N PHE A 62 1.42 6.76 -4.02
CA PHE A 62 1.21 7.10 -5.42
C PHE A 62 2.54 7.01 -6.15
N TYR A 63 2.49 6.51 -7.37
CA TYR A 63 3.65 6.43 -8.26
C TYR A 63 3.48 7.39 -9.45
N GLU A 64 4.59 7.73 -10.11
CA GLU A 64 4.57 8.64 -11.25
C GLU A 64 3.76 8.07 -12.43
N GLU A 65 3.79 6.75 -12.61
CA GLU A 65 2.98 6.06 -13.61
C GLU A 65 1.48 6.10 -13.32
N ASP A 66 1.04 6.37 -12.09
CA ASP A 66 -0.39 6.42 -11.76
C ASP A 66 -1.09 7.58 -12.47
N VAL A 67 -0.36 8.65 -12.81
CA VAL A 67 -0.88 9.75 -13.63
C VAL A 67 -1.26 9.24 -15.03
N VAL A 68 -0.33 8.52 -15.67
CA VAL A 68 -0.53 7.92 -17.00
C VAL A 68 -1.63 6.85 -16.95
N ARG A 69 -1.64 6.04 -15.89
CA ARG A 69 -2.66 5.01 -15.67
C ARG A 69 -4.06 5.61 -15.51
N ALA A 70 -4.19 6.73 -14.79
CA ALA A 70 -5.47 7.42 -14.62
C ALA A 70 -6.00 7.97 -15.94
N GLU A 71 -5.14 8.59 -16.76
CA GLU A 71 -5.52 9.08 -18.09
C GLU A 71 -5.88 7.94 -19.05
N PHE A 72 -5.12 6.85 -19.01
CA PHE A 72 -5.41 5.64 -19.78
C PHE A 72 -6.80 5.10 -19.46
N TYR A 73 -7.14 4.92 -18.18
CA TYR A 73 -8.47 4.42 -17.80
C TYR A 73 -9.61 5.43 -18.03
N LYS A 74 -9.30 6.73 -18.11
CA LYS A 74 -10.25 7.76 -18.52
C LYS A 74 -10.61 7.64 -20.00
N LYS A 75 -9.63 7.33 -20.87
CA LYS A 75 -9.82 7.14 -22.32
C LYS A 75 -10.34 5.74 -22.67
N HIS A 76 -9.89 4.72 -21.94
CA HIS A 76 -10.15 3.30 -22.18
C HIS A 76 -10.69 2.64 -20.91
N ARG A 77 -12.01 2.42 -20.82
CA ARG A 77 -12.63 1.85 -19.59
C ARG A 77 -12.82 0.34 -19.64
N SER A 78 -12.81 -0.27 -20.81
CA SER A 78 -13.12 -1.69 -21.01
C SER A 78 -11.91 -2.41 -21.60
N ILE A 79 -11.02 -2.87 -20.72
CA ILE A 79 -9.78 -3.56 -21.10
C ILE A 79 -9.82 -4.95 -20.45
N GLY A 80 -10.55 -5.87 -21.08
CA GLY A 80 -10.57 -7.29 -20.75
C GLY A 80 -10.74 -7.63 -19.25
N HIS A 81 -10.35 -8.85 -18.90
CA HIS A 81 -10.25 -9.32 -17.51
C HIS A 81 -8.78 -9.30 -17.08
N ILE A 82 -8.51 -8.81 -15.87
CA ILE A 82 -7.17 -8.89 -15.27
C ILE A 82 -7.07 -10.24 -14.55
N ARG A 83 -6.02 -10.98 -14.88
CA ARG A 83 -5.69 -12.25 -14.23
C ARG A 83 -4.69 -12.00 -13.11
N MET A 84 -5.11 -12.23 -11.87
CA MET A 84 -4.23 -12.10 -10.69
C MET A 84 -3.54 -13.42 -10.31
N ASP A 85 -3.92 -14.52 -10.99
CA ASP A 85 -3.43 -15.88 -10.70
C ASP A 85 -2.07 -16.20 -11.33
N ARG A 86 -1.60 -15.37 -12.26
CA ARG A 86 -0.36 -15.59 -13.01
C ARG A 86 0.42 -14.29 -13.11
N GLU A 87 1.74 -14.45 -13.16
CA GLU A 87 2.61 -13.37 -13.59
C GLU A 87 2.31 -13.03 -15.05
N GLY A 88 1.95 -11.78 -15.28
CA GLY A 88 1.62 -11.28 -16.59
C GLY A 88 1.26 -9.81 -16.54
N ASP A 89 1.80 -9.05 -17.49
CA ASP A 89 1.51 -7.63 -17.58
C ASP A 89 0.07 -7.43 -18.04
N SER A 90 -0.69 -6.64 -17.27
CA SER A 90 -1.96 -6.10 -17.70
C SER A 90 -1.75 -5.22 -18.95
N ILE A 91 -2.79 -5.05 -19.75
CA ILE A 91 -2.72 -4.19 -20.94
C ILE A 91 -2.37 -2.74 -20.54
N SER A 92 -2.85 -2.26 -19.39
CA SER A 92 -2.46 -0.96 -18.86
C SER A 92 -0.98 -0.91 -18.47
N GLN A 93 -0.42 -2.01 -17.94
CA GLN A 93 1.01 -2.09 -17.63
C GLN A 93 1.87 -2.09 -18.90
N LYS A 94 1.46 -2.84 -19.93
CA LYS A 94 2.14 -2.80 -21.24
C LYS A 94 2.13 -1.40 -21.83
N PHE A 95 1.00 -0.70 -21.73
CA PHE A 95 0.89 0.69 -22.17
C PHE A 95 1.88 1.61 -21.44
N ILE A 96 1.97 1.48 -20.12
CA ILE A 96 2.88 2.28 -19.30
C ILE A 96 4.33 1.98 -19.63
N ASN A 97 4.69 0.71 -19.85
CA ASN A 97 6.05 0.32 -20.23
C ASN A 97 6.45 0.96 -21.57
N GLU A 98 5.58 0.91 -22.59
CA GLU A 98 5.81 1.55 -23.89
C GLU A 98 5.86 3.08 -23.78
N TYR A 99 4.98 3.68 -22.97
CA TYR A 99 4.98 5.12 -22.72
C TYR A 99 6.30 5.57 -22.06
N GLN A 100 6.80 4.80 -21.09
CA GLN A 100 8.09 5.07 -20.44
C GLN A 100 9.28 4.88 -21.39
N ALA A 101 9.22 3.89 -22.29
CA ALA A 101 10.25 3.69 -23.32
C ALA A 101 10.29 4.88 -24.29
N LEU A 102 9.11 5.31 -24.79
CA LEU A 102 8.97 6.49 -25.64
C LEU A 102 9.45 7.77 -24.95
N SER A 103 9.12 7.96 -23.68
CA SER A 103 9.54 9.12 -22.89
C SER A 103 11.07 9.25 -22.79
N LYS A 104 11.78 8.11 -22.79
CA LYS A 104 13.25 8.09 -22.81
C LYS A 104 13.82 8.39 -24.19
N GLU A 105 13.16 7.96 -25.26
CA GLU A 105 13.60 8.18 -26.64
C GLU A 105 13.40 9.64 -27.07
N GLU A 106 12.26 10.23 -26.74
CA GLU A 106 11.87 11.57 -27.17
C GLU A 106 11.46 12.45 -25.97
N PRO A 107 12.43 13.04 -25.27
CA PRO A 107 12.14 13.98 -24.19
C PRO A 107 11.61 15.30 -24.77
N GLY A 108 10.39 15.69 -24.41
CA GLY A 108 9.84 17.03 -24.68
C GLY A 108 8.50 17.11 -25.39
N LEU A 109 7.88 15.97 -25.70
CA LEU A 109 6.53 15.96 -26.29
C LEU A 109 5.44 16.17 -25.24
N SER A 110 4.32 16.72 -25.70
CA SER A 110 3.11 16.84 -24.88
C SER A 110 2.56 15.46 -24.53
N MET A 111 1.98 15.33 -23.34
CA MET A 111 1.40 14.07 -22.86
C MET A 111 0.39 13.49 -23.86
N ASP A 112 -0.47 14.30 -24.47
CA ASP A 112 -1.48 13.79 -25.41
C ASP A 112 -0.87 13.26 -26.74
N GLU A 113 0.23 13.87 -27.20
CA GLU A 113 0.97 13.41 -28.37
C GLU A 113 1.68 12.09 -28.09
N MET A 114 2.30 11.97 -26.90
CA MET A 114 2.94 10.75 -26.42
C MET A 114 1.93 9.61 -26.30
N PHE A 115 0.74 9.89 -25.75
CA PHE A 115 -0.34 8.91 -25.68
C PHE A 115 -0.75 8.42 -27.07
N THR A 116 -0.97 9.31 -28.03
CA THR A 116 -1.39 8.94 -29.38
C THR A 116 -0.35 8.05 -30.08
N ARG A 117 0.95 8.34 -29.90
CA ARG A 117 2.03 7.52 -30.43
C ARG A 117 2.15 6.16 -29.73
N THR A 118 1.93 6.13 -28.42
CA THR A 118 1.91 4.89 -27.63
C THR A 118 0.76 3.98 -28.06
N GLU A 119 -0.43 4.55 -28.27
CA GLU A 119 -1.60 3.82 -28.80
C GLU A 119 -1.27 3.19 -30.16
N LYS A 120 -0.62 3.93 -31.07
CA LYS A 120 -0.19 3.40 -32.36
C LYS A 120 0.80 2.24 -32.24
N ARG A 121 1.81 2.35 -31.36
CA ARG A 121 2.77 1.25 -31.10
C ARG A 121 2.06 0.00 -30.56
N LEU A 122 1.05 0.18 -29.70
CA LEU A 122 0.28 -0.95 -29.16
C LEU A 122 -0.64 -1.59 -30.19
N GLU A 123 -1.20 -0.82 -31.12
CA GLU A 123 -1.94 -1.33 -32.26
C GLU A 123 -1.04 -2.18 -33.17
N ASP A 124 0.21 -1.74 -33.42
CA ASP A 124 1.22 -2.51 -34.17
C ASP A 124 1.57 -3.84 -33.47
N LEU A 125 1.51 -3.86 -32.13
CA LEU A 125 1.68 -5.07 -31.30
C LEU A 125 0.40 -5.94 -31.23
N GLY A 126 -0.68 -5.57 -31.91
CA GLY A 126 -1.93 -6.31 -31.99
C GLY A 126 -2.87 -6.12 -30.79
N VAL A 127 -2.65 -5.10 -29.95
CA VAL A 127 -3.51 -4.80 -28.79
C VAL A 127 -4.46 -3.65 -29.15
N PHE A 128 -5.72 -4.00 -29.43
CA PHE A 128 -6.74 -3.00 -29.78
C PHE A 128 -7.37 -2.36 -28.54
N LEU A 129 -7.21 -1.04 -28.41
CA LEU A 129 -7.77 -0.25 -27.32
C LEU A 129 -9.08 0.43 -27.74
N ARG A 130 -10.20 0.06 -27.10
CA ARG A 130 -11.48 0.73 -27.36
C ARG A 130 -11.55 2.07 -26.64
N ARG A 131 -11.65 3.19 -27.38
CA ARG A 131 -11.89 4.52 -26.80
C ARG A 131 -13.33 4.67 -26.32
N GLN A 132 -13.52 5.37 -25.20
CA GLN A 132 -14.84 5.79 -24.74
C GLN A 132 -15.30 7.04 -25.51
N PRO A 133 -16.61 7.21 -25.78
CA PRO A 133 -17.13 8.51 -26.17
C PRO A 133 -16.92 9.49 -25.02
N LYS A 134 -16.42 10.70 -25.32
CA LYS A 134 -16.33 11.78 -24.32
C LYS A 134 -17.73 12.05 -23.79
N LYS A 135 -17.97 11.81 -22.49
CA LYS A 135 -19.09 12.46 -21.80
C LYS A 135 -18.72 13.92 -21.63
N GLU A 136 -19.45 14.81 -22.29
CA GLU A 136 -19.44 16.24 -21.99
C GLU A 136 -19.73 16.39 -20.50
N GLN A 137 -18.78 16.98 -19.76
CA GLN A 137 -18.97 17.26 -18.35
C GLN A 137 -19.92 18.46 -18.26
N GLU A 138 -21.18 18.22 -17.90
CA GLU A 138 -22.02 19.25 -17.32
C GLU A 138 -21.27 19.84 -16.11
N THR A 139 -20.97 21.12 -16.20
CA THR A 139 -20.46 21.92 -15.09
C THR A 139 -21.52 21.93 -13.98
N SER A 140 -21.34 21.11 -12.95
CA SER A 140 -22.15 21.24 -11.73
C SER A 140 -21.75 22.53 -11.00
N PRO A 141 -22.70 23.39 -10.62
CA PRO A 141 -22.44 24.73 -10.11
C PRO A 141 -21.81 24.67 -8.70
N SER A 142 -20.94 25.64 -8.44
CA SER A 142 -20.30 25.94 -7.17
C SER A 142 -21.33 25.96 -6.03
N VAL A 143 -21.10 25.13 -5.01
CA VAL A 143 -21.89 25.15 -3.77
C VAL A 143 -21.55 26.43 -3.00
N GLU A 144 -22.47 27.40 -3.01
CA GLU A 144 -22.44 28.55 -2.11
C GLU A 144 -22.63 28.07 -0.66
N THR A 145 -21.66 28.32 0.20
CA THR A 145 -21.81 28.20 1.65
C THR A 145 -22.63 29.37 2.19
N PRO A 146 -23.74 29.16 2.94
CA PRO A 146 -24.43 30.27 3.57
C PRO A 146 -23.66 30.73 4.83
N SER A 147 -23.39 32.04 4.91
CA SER A 147 -23.00 32.73 6.13
C SER A 147 -24.09 32.59 7.19
N ILE A 148 -23.72 32.11 8.37
CA ILE A 148 -24.57 32.14 9.56
C ILE A 148 -24.44 33.54 10.18
N GLN A 149 -25.57 34.24 10.32
CA GLN A 149 -25.71 35.44 11.17
C GLN A 149 -25.93 35.05 12.62
#